data_AF-A0A976FQ64-F1
#
_entry.id   AF-A0A976FQ64-F1
#
_cell.length_a   1.000
_cell.length_b   1.000
_cell.length_c   1.000
_cell.angle_alpha   90.00
_cell.angle_beta   90.00
_cell.angle_gamma   90.00
#
_symmetry.space_group_name_H-M   'P 1'
#
loop_
_entity.id
_entity.type
_entity.pdbx_description
1 polymer ?
#
loop_
_entity_poly.entity_id
_entity_poly.type
_entity_poly.pdbx_seq_one_letter_code
_entity_poly.pdbx_strand_id
1 'polypeptide(L)'
;MSRRAQARDQHRLLRLSEQVVDQRSFYPLFPPPPSSEAPIDLRYRKQFQFEQTPDIILLPSVLNRFCGRVKDSIVINPGQLCKGESGGTFAHITILPLHCEKIDNAVDNSPRAVPDRTFVEIKRI
;
A
#
# COMPACT_ATOMS: atom_id res chain seq x y z
N MET A 1 8.07 -11.27 -20.34
CA MET A 1 7.63 -12.23 -19.30
C MET A 1 6.17 -12.61 -19.55
N SER A 2 5.83 -13.90 -19.46
CA SER A 2 4.46 -14.39 -19.73
C SER A 2 3.44 -13.81 -18.74
N ARG A 3 2.24 -13.45 -19.21
CA ARG A 3 1.12 -12.88 -18.43
C ARG A 3 0.77 -13.72 -17.20
N ARG A 4 1.01 -15.04 -17.24
CA ARG A 4 0.80 -15.97 -16.11
C ARG A 4 1.81 -15.79 -14.97
N ALA A 5 3.07 -15.50 -15.28
CA ALA A 5 4.10 -15.27 -14.25
C ALA A 5 3.81 -13.98 -13.47
N GLN A 6 3.38 -12.93 -14.18
CA GLN A 6 3.04 -11.64 -13.60
C GLN A 6 1.84 -11.73 -12.63
N ALA A 7 0.81 -12.52 -12.96
CA ALA A 7 -0.32 -12.75 -12.06
C ALA A 7 0.11 -13.50 -10.78
N ARG A 8 0.95 -14.53 -10.91
CA ARG A 8 1.48 -15.27 -9.75
C ARG A 8 2.29 -14.39 -8.80
N ASP A 9 3.11 -13.50 -9.35
CA ASP A 9 3.88 -12.53 -8.58
C ASP A 9 2.98 -11.53 -7.86
N GLN A 10 1.91 -11.04 -8.52
CA GLN A 10 0.93 -10.17 -7.87
C GLN A 10 0.26 -10.84 -6.67
N HIS A 11 -0.14 -12.11 -6.78
CA HIS A 11 -0.69 -12.85 -5.64
C HIS A 11 0.32 -13.04 -4.50
N ARG A 12 1.61 -13.20 -4.83
CA ARG A 12 2.66 -13.26 -3.80
C ARG A 12 2.83 -11.91 -3.10
N LEU A 13 2.87 -10.82 -3.85
CA LEU A 13 3.05 -9.47 -3.28
C LEU A 13 1.85 -9.07 -2.41
N LEU A 14 0.62 -9.43 -2.80
CA LEU A 14 -0.57 -9.20 -1.97
C LEU A 14 -0.51 -9.98 -0.65
N ARG A 15 -0.04 -11.23 -0.65
CA ARG A 15 0.18 -12.00 0.59
C ARG A 15 1.25 -11.39 1.50
N LEU A 16 2.32 -10.83 0.91
CA LEU A 16 3.34 -10.13 1.70
C LEU A 16 2.78 -8.84 2.31
N SER A 17 1.99 -8.10 1.55
CA SER A 17 1.29 -6.91 2.04
C SER A 17 0.31 -7.23 3.18
N GLU A 18 -0.30 -8.41 3.18
CA GLU A 18 -1.14 -8.87 4.29
C GLU A 18 -0.36 -8.95 5.62
N GLN A 19 0.90 -9.35 5.58
CA GLN A 19 1.76 -9.37 6.77
C GLN A 19 2.03 -7.96 7.32
N VAL A 20 2.15 -6.96 6.45
CA VAL A 20 2.30 -5.55 6.86
C VAL A 20 1.06 -5.08 7.63
N VAL A 21 -0.13 -5.43 7.13
CA VAL A 21 -1.41 -5.15 7.78
C VAL A 21 -1.51 -5.87 9.13
N ASP A 22 -1.21 -7.16 9.17
CA ASP A 22 -1.39 -8.00 10.37
C ASP A 22 -0.43 -7.68 11.49
N GLN A 23 0.81 -7.36 11.15
CA GLN A 23 1.81 -6.99 12.15
C GLN A 23 1.69 -5.53 12.59
N ARG A 24 0.74 -4.78 12.01
CA ARG A 24 0.43 -3.39 12.36
C ARG A 24 1.67 -2.51 12.41
N SER A 25 2.54 -2.66 11.42
CA SER A 25 3.78 -1.90 11.33
C SER A 25 4.18 -1.65 9.89
N PHE A 26 4.69 -0.46 9.61
CA PHE A 26 5.31 -0.12 8.32
C PHE A 26 6.61 -0.89 8.05
N TYR A 27 7.26 -1.44 9.09
CA TYR A 27 8.48 -2.24 8.97
C TYR A 27 8.44 -3.45 9.93
N PRO A 28 7.70 -4.51 9.59
CA PRO A 28 7.52 -5.69 10.44
C PRO A 28 8.77 -6.58 10.61
N LEU A 29 9.76 -6.43 9.73
CA LEU A 29 10.87 -7.37 9.62
C LEU A 29 11.91 -7.11 10.72
N PHE A 30 12.15 -8.10 11.58
CA PHE A 30 13.16 -8.03 12.64
C PHE A 30 13.91 -9.37 12.80
N PRO A 31 15.25 -9.36 12.87
CA PRO A 31 16.14 -8.21 12.64
C PRO A 31 16.06 -7.71 11.18
N PRO A 32 16.36 -6.42 10.91
CA PRO A 32 16.51 -5.94 9.54
C PRO A 32 17.52 -6.83 8.80
N PRO A 33 17.21 -7.28 7.58
CA PRO A 33 18.10 -8.20 6.87
C PRO A 33 19.41 -7.48 6.54
N PRO A 34 20.56 -8.19 6.49
CA PRO A 34 21.86 -7.55 6.27
C PRO A 34 21.95 -6.72 4.97
N SER A 35 21.14 -7.06 3.98
CA SER A 35 21.03 -6.36 2.70
C SER A 35 20.12 -5.12 2.73
N SER A 36 19.44 -4.85 3.84
CA SER A 36 18.58 -3.67 3.99
C SER A 36 19.44 -2.48 4.43
N GLU A 37 19.48 -1.45 3.60
CA GLU A 37 20.06 -0.15 3.98
C GLU A 37 19.11 0.66 4.89
N ALA A 38 18.24 0.00 5.65
CA ALA A 38 17.23 0.69 6.45
C ALA A 38 17.81 0.99 7.85
N PRO A 39 18.15 2.25 8.18
CA PRO A 39 18.61 2.59 9.51
C PRO A 39 17.41 2.63 10.47
N ILE A 40 17.02 1.47 11.00
CA ILE A 40 15.90 1.37 11.93
C ILE A 40 16.40 1.64 13.36
N ASP A 41 15.98 2.77 13.93
CA ASP A 41 16.16 3.07 15.35
C ASP A 41 14.94 2.59 16.15
N LEU A 42 15.12 1.48 16.87
CA LEU A 42 14.06 0.83 17.66
C LEU A 42 13.54 1.71 18.81
N ARG A 43 14.26 2.76 19.23
CA ARG A 43 13.75 3.73 20.21
C ARG A 43 12.49 4.42 19.72
N TYR A 44 12.35 4.55 18.40
CA TYR A 44 11.19 5.16 17.74
C TYR A 44 10.17 4.14 17.23
N ARG A 45 10.21 2.88 17.68
CA ARG A 45 9.34 1.79 17.20
C ARG A 45 7.87 2.18 17.09
N LYS A 46 7.33 2.92 18.06
CA LYS A 46 5.93 3.35 18.09
C LYS A 46 5.53 4.18 16.85
N GLN A 47 6.45 4.94 16.27
CA GLN A 47 6.20 5.77 15.08
C GLN A 47 6.01 4.94 13.81
N PHE A 48 6.52 3.71 13.78
CA PHE A 48 6.37 2.80 12.64
C PHE A 48 5.24 1.78 12.86
N GLN A 49 4.40 1.96 13.89
CA GLN A 49 3.24 1.11 14.16
C GLN A 49 1.93 1.76 13.70
N PHE A 50 0.94 0.93 13.39
CA PHE A 50 -0.41 1.40 13.05
C PHE A 50 -1.23 1.62 14.32
N GLU A 51 -1.55 2.88 14.61
CA GLU A 51 -2.60 3.20 15.58
C GLU A 51 -3.96 2.67 15.09
N GLN A 52 -4.24 2.85 13.80
CA GLN A 52 -5.39 2.31 13.08
C GLN A 52 -4.93 1.76 11.72
N THR A 53 -5.59 0.72 11.22
CA THR A 53 -5.29 0.17 9.90
C THR A 53 -5.62 1.21 8.82
N PRO A 54 -4.67 1.60 7.95
CA PRO A 54 -4.95 2.58 6.91
C PRO A 54 -5.89 2.05 5.84
N ASP A 55 -6.82 2.86 5.35
CA ASP A 55 -7.69 2.50 4.21
C ASP A 55 -6.90 2.30 2.91
N ILE A 56 -5.81 3.05 2.73
CA ILE A 56 -4.91 2.97 1.57
C ILE A 56 -3.48 2.91 2.08
N ILE A 57 -2.72 1.90 1.65
CA ILE A 57 -1.33 1.67 2.02
C ILE A 57 -0.48 1.77 0.76
N LEU A 58 0.47 2.70 0.77
CA LEU A 58 1.49 2.81 -0.27
C LEU A 58 2.72 2.02 0.16
N LEU A 59 3.12 1.04 -0.66
CA LEU A 59 4.34 0.25 -0.49
C LEU A 59 5.24 0.42 -1.72
N PRO A 60 5.90 1.57 -1.89
CA PRO A 60 6.80 1.79 -3.01
C PRO A 60 7.97 0.81 -2.98
N SER A 61 8.30 0.21 -4.12
CA SER A 61 9.48 -0.66 -4.23
C SER A 61 9.98 -0.78 -5.67
N VAL A 62 11.17 -1.35 -5.82
CA VAL A 62 11.76 -1.75 -7.12
C VAL A 62 11.04 -2.95 -7.75
N LEU A 63 10.15 -3.62 -7.00
CA LEU A 63 9.40 -4.78 -7.48
C LEU A 63 8.38 -4.37 -8.55
N ASN A 64 7.74 -5.37 -9.16
CA ASN A 64 6.66 -5.14 -10.10
C ASN A 64 5.56 -4.28 -9.46
N ARG A 65 5.11 -3.26 -10.21
CA ARG A 65 3.97 -2.43 -9.83
C ARG A 65 2.74 -3.31 -9.61
N PHE A 66 1.97 -3.02 -8.56
CA PHE A 66 0.72 -3.73 -8.28
C PHE A 66 -0.24 -2.85 -7.52
N CYS A 67 -1.51 -3.18 -7.64
CA CYS A 67 -2.58 -2.67 -6.79
C CYS A 67 -3.50 -3.84 -6.46
N GLY A 68 -4.03 -3.88 -5.24
CA GLY A 68 -5.06 -4.84 -4.87
C GLY A 68 -5.59 -4.61 -3.47
N ARG A 69 -6.75 -5.19 -3.21
CA ARG A 69 -7.36 -5.17 -1.88
C ARG A 69 -6.71 -6.21 -1.00
N VAL A 70 -6.36 -5.80 0.22
CA VAL A 70 -5.83 -6.65 1.27
C VAL A 70 -6.62 -6.32 2.54
N LYS A 71 -7.49 -7.23 2.96
CA LYS A 71 -8.46 -7.01 4.05
C LYS A 71 -9.32 -5.76 3.76
N ASP A 72 -9.31 -4.80 4.69
CA ASP A 72 -10.03 -3.52 4.58
C ASP A 72 -9.15 -2.38 4.06
N SER A 73 -8.06 -2.71 3.38
CA SER A 73 -7.13 -1.73 2.81
C SER A 73 -6.91 -1.95 1.31
N ILE A 74 -6.65 -0.88 0.57
CA ILE A 74 -6.06 -0.97 -0.77
C ILE A 74 -4.55 -0.82 -0.64
N VAL A 75 -3.79 -1.78 -1.16
CA VAL A 75 -2.33 -1.72 -1.16
C VAL A 75 -1.82 -1.43 -2.57
N ILE A 76 -0.94 -0.44 -2.68
CA ILE A 76 -0.45 0.09 -3.94
C ILE A 76 1.08 0.14 -3.93
N ASN A 77 1.70 -0.51 -4.91
CA ASN A 77 3.08 -0.25 -5.31
C ASN A 77 3.05 0.51 -6.65
N PRO A 78 3.29 1.83 -6.67
CA PRO A 78 3.32 2.62 -7.90
C PRO A 78 4.52 2.27 -8.80
N GLY A 79 5.53 1.58 -8.25
CA GLY A 79 6.84 1.41 -8.88
C GLY A 79 7.71 2.66 -8.71
N GLN A 80 8.85 2.68 -9.40
CA GLN A 80 9.76 3.82 -9.40
C GLN A 80 9.35 4.81 -10.50
N LEU A 81 9.50 6.11 -10.21
CA LEU A 81 9.21 7.19 -11.16
C LEU A 81 10.19 7.19 -12.35
N CYS A 82 11.43 6.77 -12.13
CA CYS A 82 12.47 6.56 -13.14
C CYS A 82 13.14 5.20 -12.92
N LYS A 83 13.55 4.54 -14.00
CA LYS A 83 14.30 3.28 -13.99
C LYS A 83 15.57 3.44 -14.80
N GLY A 84 16.67 3.79 -14.12
CA GLY A 84 17.90 4.23 -14.80
C GLY A 84 17.61 5.50 -15.61
N GLU A 85 17.92 5.46 -16.90
CA GLU A 85 17.68 6.57 -17.83
C GLU A 85 16.26 6.59 -18.44
N SER A 86 15.42 5.59 -18.13
CA SER A 86 14.06 5.48 -18.67
C SER A 86 12.99 6.01 -17.70
N GLY A 87 11.91 6.55 -18.27
CA GLY A 87 10.69 6.88 -17.54
C GLY A 87 10.07 5.66 -16.87
N GLY A 88 9.62 5.85 -15.63
CA GLY A 88 9.00 4.83 -14.79
C GLY A 88 7.48 4.96 -14.74
N THR A 89 6.90 4.84 -13.55
CA THR A 89 5.44 4.87 -13.34
C THR A 89 5.05 5.64 -12.09
N PHE A 90 3.80 6.08 -12.04
CA PHE A 90 3.15 6.68 -10.88
C PHE A 90 1.72 6.14 -10.72
N ALA A 91 1.14 6.28 -9.54
CA ALA A 91 -0.26 5.92 -9.28
C ALA A 91 -1.14 7.18 -9.27
N HIS A 92 -2.25 7.14 -10.01
CA HIS A 92 -3.35 8.09 -9.91
C HIS A 92 -4.43 7.43 -9.05
N ILE A 93 -4.79 8.06 -7.93
CA ILE A 93 -5.78 7.55 -6.97
C ILE A 93 -6.97 8.51 -6.96
N THR A 94 -8.14 7.99 -7.30
CA THR A 94 -9.39 8.75 -7.30
C THR A 94 -10.31 8.18 -6.23
N ILE A 95 -10.64 8.99 -5.22
CA ILE A 95 -11.55 8.61 -4.14
C ILE A 95 -12.86 9.35 -4.37
N LEU A 96 -13.94 8.62 -4.66
CA LEU A 96 -15.26 9.23 -4.84
C LEU A 96 -15.82 9.74 -3.50
N PRO A 97 -16.61 10.83 -3.48
CA PRO A 97 -17.19 11.37 -2.25
C PRO A 97 -18.13 10.36 -1.56
N LEU A 98 -18.31 10.51 -0.24
CA LEU A 98 -19.42 9.84 0.46
C LEU A 98 -20.72 10.59 0.14
N HIS A 99 -21.84 9.87 0.13
CA HIS A 99 -23.15 10.50 0.11
C HIS A 99 -23.34 11.37 1.36
N CYS A 100 -23.92 12.56 1.21
CA CYS A 100 -24.07 13.55 2.29
C CYS A 100 -24.76 12.96 3.53
N GLU A 101 -25.78 12.13 3.35
CA GLU A 101 -26.48 11.44 4.44
C GLU A 101 -25.54 10.61 5.33
N LYS A 102 -24.50 9.98 4.75
CA LYS A 102 -23.51 9.21 5.53
C LYS A 102 -22.48 10.09 6.21
N ILE A 103 -22.29 11.32 5.73
CA ILE A 103 -21.37 12.30 6.32
C ILE A 103 -22.05 12.95 7.53
N ASP A 104 -23.30 13.36 7.39
CA ASP A 104 -24.05 14.06 8.44
C ASP A 104 -24.31 13.17 9.67
N ASN A 105 -24.42 11.85 9.43
CA ASN A 105 -24.57 10.84 10.48
C ASN A 105 -23.23 10.23 10.93
N ALA A 106 -22.09 10.66 10.38
CA ALA A 106 -20.80 10.11 10.75
C ALA A 106 -20.37 10.63 12.13
N VAL A 107 -19.98 9.72 13.01
CA VAL A 107 -19.19 10.02 14.20
C VAL A 107 -17.71 10.03 13.76
N ASP A 108 -16.82 10.73 14.47
CA ASP A 108 -15.41 10.91 14.09
C ASP A 108 -14.65 9.60 13.72
N ASN A 109 -15.12 8.44 14.18
CA ASN A 109 -14.56 7.11 13.90
C ASN A 109 -15.46 6.17 13.07
N SER A 110 -16.47 6.69 12.38
CA SER A 110 -17.31 5.85 11.50
C SER A 110 -16.48 5.31 10.32
N PRO A 111 -16.63 4.03 9.94
CA PRO A 111 -15.89 3.44 8.82
C PRO A 111 -16.23 4.19 7.53
N ARG A 112 -15.19 4.71 6.87
CA ARG A 112 -15.35 5.60 5.71
C ARG A 112 -15.47 4.88 4.37
N ALA A 113 -15.46 3.54 4.40
CA ALA A 113 -15.55 2.63 3.25
C ALA A 113 -14.72 3.11 2.05
N VAL A 114 -13.55 3.68 2.31
CA VAL A 114 -12.67 4.26 1.28
C VAL A 114 -12.28 3.21 0.23
N PRO A 115 -11.94 1.96 0.60
CA PRO A 115 -11.63 0.92 -0.38
C PRO A 115 -12.73 0.64 -1.41
N ASP A 116 -14.00 0.84 -1.06
CA ASP A 116 -15.14 0.51 -1.93
C ASP A 116 -15.41 1.61 -2.98
N ARG A 117 -14.88 2.81 -2.74
CA ARG A 117 -15.13 4.01 -3.57
C ARG A 117 -13.84 4.59 -4.15
N THR A 118 -12.77 3.81 -4.17
CA THR A 118 -11.46 4.22 -4.66
C THR A 118 -11.12 3.51 -5.97
N PHE A 119 -10.74 4.29 -6.97
CA PHE A 119 -10.18 3.81 -8.24
C PHE A 119 -8.68 4.12 -8.27
N VAL A 120 -7.88 3.14 -8.69
CA VAL A 120 -6.42 3.28 -8.77
C VAL A 120 -5.94 2.91 -10.17
N GLU A 121 -5.19 3.82 -10.79
CA GLU A 121 -4.56 3.61 -12.08
C GLU A 121 -3.05 3.80 -11.97
N ILE A 122 -2.25 2.83 -12.42
CA ILE A 122 -0.79 2.97 -12.47
C ILE A 122 -0.36 3.31 -13.90
N LYS A 123 0.12 4.54 -14.12
CA LYS A 123 0.45 5.11 -15.43
C LYS A 123 1.96 5.25 -15.62
N ARG A 124 2.42 5.19 -16.87
CA ARG A 124 3.80 5.57 -17.23
C ARG A 124 3.90 7.10 -17.31
N ILE A 125 5.06 7.63 -16.92
CA ILE A 125 5.42 9.03 -17.15
C ILE A 125 5.90 9.23 -18.60
#